data_AF-A0A8B9QGH5-F1
#
_entry.id   AF-A0A8B9QGH5-F1
#
_cell.length_a   1.000
_cell.length_b   1.000
_cell.length_c   1.000
_cell.angle_alpha   90.00
_cell.angle_beta   90.00
_cell.angle_gamma   90.00
#
_symmetry.space_group_name_H-M   'P 1'
#
loop_
_entity.id
_entity.type
_entity.pdbx_description
1 polymer ?
#
loop_
_entity_poly.entity_id
_entity_poly.type
_entity_poly.pdbx_seq_one_letter_code
_entity_poly.pdbx_strand_id
1 'polypeptide(L)'
;RHNPAIEALLQDLVSQKITNISSSYSSTPQKWWGCCSLEMLTLHYNTFAVFLCRQTREQETPPDFFYFSDYERHNAEIAAFHLDRILDFRRVPPVAGRLVNMTREIRDVTRDKKLWRTFFISPANNICFYGECSYYCSTEHALCGKPDQIEGSLAAFLPDLSLAKRKTWRNPWRRSYHKRKKERYGSC
;
A
#
# COMPACT_ATOMS: atom_id res chain seq x y z
N ARG A 1 17.55 15.74 14.72
CA ARG A 1 16.22 16.37 14.48
C ARG A 1 16.03 16.68 12.99
N HIS A 2 16.98 17.38 12.36
CA HIS A 2 17.16 17.44 10.90
C HIS A 2 18.08 16.28 10.49
N ASN A 3 17.56 15.33 9.73
CA ASN A 3 18.37 14.28 9.11
C ASN A 3 18.25 14.46 7.59
N PRO A 4 19.28 15.00 6.92
CA PRO A 4 19.23 15.25 5.48
C PRO A 4 19.06 13.94 4.68
N ALA A 5 19.45 12.80 5.26
CA ALA A 5 19.26 11.50 4.62
C ALA A 5 17.79 11.13 4.43
N ILE A 6 16.88 11.59 5.32
CA ILE A 6 15.45 11.31 5.16
C ILE A 6 14.87 12.13 4.00
N GLU A 7 15.29 13.38 3.87
CA GLU A 7 14.86 14.23 2.76
C GLU A 7 15.39 13.72 1.42
N ALA A 8 16.66 13.30 1.38
CA ALA A 8 17.24 12.63 0.22
C ALA A 8 16.46 11.36 -0.13
N LEU A 9 16.15 10.51 0.87
CA LEU A 9 15.38 9.28 0.64
C LEU A 9 13.97 9.55 0.10
N LEU A 10 13.29 10.59 0.59
CA LEU A 10 11.97 10.97 0.06
C LEU A 10 12.07 11.39 -1.41
N GLN A 11 13.14 12.11 -1.80
CA GLN A 11 13.38 12.46 -3.20
C GLN A 11 13.71 11.24 -4.06
N ASP A 12 14.47 10.28 -3.53
CA ASP A 12 14.77 9.01 -4.20
C ASP A 12 13.49 8.22 -4.46
N LEU A 13 12.57 8.13 -3.48
CA LEU A 13 11.28 7.45 -3.64
C LEU A 13 10.47 8.02 -4.83
N VAL A 14 10.50 9.34 -5.02
CA VAL A 14 9.72 10.02 -6.06
C VAL A 14 10.38 9.91 -7.44
N SER A 15 11.69 10.07 -7.52
CA SER A 15 12.41 10.27 -8.79
C SER A 15 13.09 9.01 -9.35
N GLN A 16 13.40 8.03 -8.50
CA GLN A 16 14.21 6.89 -8.91
C GLN A 16 13.43 5.95 -9.83
N LYS A 17 14.12 5.36 -10.81
CA LYS A 17 13.49 4.47 -11.80
C LYS A 17 13.18 3.09 -11.20
N ILE A 18 11.95 2.63 -11.38
CA ILE A 18 11.49 1.30 -10.99
C ILE A 18 12.14 0.25 -11.92
N THR A 19 12.81 -0.73 -11.32
CA THR A 19 13.57 -1.76 -12.07
C THR A 19 12.90 -3.12 -12.09
N ASN A 20 12.14 -3.44 -11.05
CA ASN A 20 11.41 -4.71 -10.94
C ASN A 20 10.22 -4.54 -9.99
N ILE A 21 9.16 -5.30 -10.24
CA ILE A 21 7.98 -5.39 -9.39
C ILE A 21 7.65 -6.85 -9.13
N SER A 22 7.27 -7.13 -7.89
CA SER A 22 6.67 -8.39 -7.50
C SER A 22 5.51 -8.14 -6.55
N SER A 23 4.42 -8.88 -6.73
CA SER A 23 3.34 -8.88 -5.74
C SER A 23 3.85 -9.52 -4.44
N SER A 24 3.66 -8.82 -3.32
CA SER A 24 4.07 -9.37 -2.04
C SER A 24 3.03 -10.35 -1.51
N TYR A 25 3.21 -11.63 -1.84
CA TYR A 25 2.37 -12.67 -1.28
C TYR A 25 2.76 -12.93 0.18
N SER A 26 1.99 -12.39 1.12
CA SER A 26 2.08 -12.86 2.50
C SER A 26 1.42 -14.24 2.60
N SER A 27 2.23 -15.27 2.77
CA SER A 27 1.81 -16.65 3.08
C SER A 27 1.10 -16.82 4.44
N THR A 28 0.86 -15.74 5.19
CA THR A 28 0.03 -15.79 6.40
C THR A 28 -1.45 -15.54 6.06
N PRO A 29 -2.38 -16.47 6.38
CA PRO A 29 -3.82 -16.35 6.08
C PRO A 29 -4.56 -15.26 6.89
N GLN A 30 -3.83 -14.37 7.58
CA GLN A 30 -4.37 -13.38 8.53
C GLN A 30 -3.90 -11.95 8.25
N LYS A 31 -3.29 -11.71 7.08
CA LYS A 31 -2.99 -10.35 6.64
C LYS A 31 -4.18 -9.84 5.84
N TRP A 32 -5.08 -9.17 6.54
CA TRP A 32 -6.25 -8.46 6.01
C TRP A 32 -5.81 -7.15 5.33
N TRP A 33 -5.10 -7.25 4.21
CA TRP A 33 -4.86 -6.09 3.35
C TRP A 33 -6.01 -6.08 2.37
N GLY A 34 -6.94 -5.14 2.55
CA GLY A 34 -8.08 -4.96 1.66
C GLY A 34 -7.72 -4.03 0.50
N CYS A 35 -8.10 -4.40 -0.73
CA CYS A 35 -8.10 -3.63 -1.99
C CYS A 35 -6.83 -2.89 -2.45
N CYS A 36 -5.89 -2.54 -1.56
CA CYS A 36 -4.62 -1.96 -1.97
C CYS A 36 -3.69 -3.13 -2.26
N SER A 37 -3.41 -3.31 -3.56
CA SER A 37 -2.42 -4.28 -4.01
C SER A 37 -1.06 -3.83 -3.49
N LEU A 38 -0.63 -4.41 -2.36
CA LEU A 38 0.72 -4.18 -1.84
C LEU A 38 1.73 -4.83 -2.79
N GLU A 39 2.30 -4.01 -3.64
CA GLU A 39 3.37 -4.41 -4.54
C GLU A 39 4.72 -4.05 -3.96
N MET A 40 5.64 -5.00 -3.95
CA MET A 40 7.03 -4.73 -3.63
C MET A 40 7.70 -4.26 -4.91
N LEU A 41 8.22 -3.03 -4.87
CA LEU A 41 9.05 -2.48 -5.91
C LEU A 41 10.51 -2.62 -5.52
N THR A 42 11.35 -2.92 -6.51
CA THR A 42 12.80 -2.78 -6.36
C THR A 42 13.25 -1.57 -7.17
N LEU A 43 13.81 -0.58 -6.47
CA LEU A 43 14.44 0.61 -7.03
C LEU A 43 15.95 0.45 -6.83
N HIS A 44 16.68 0.20 -7.92
CA HIS A 44 18.15 0.29 -7.99
C HIS A 44 18.87 -0.22 -6.72
N TYR A 45 18.67 -1.51 -6.40
CA TYR A 45 19.20 -2.27 -5.24
C TYR A 45 18.49 -2.12 -3.89
N ASN A 46 17.58 -1.16 -3.74
CA ASN A 46 16.74 -1.02 -2.54
C ASN A 46 15.32 -1.53 -2.81
N THR A 47 14.76 -2.23 -1.83
CA THR A 47 13.37 -2.69 -1.87
C THR A 47 12.48 -1.66 -1.21
N PHE A 48 11.33 -1.40 -1.81
CA PHE A 48 10.33 -0.45 -1.36
C PHE A 48 8.94 -1.08 -1.45
N ALA A 49 8.02 -0.63 -0.59
CA ALA A 49 6.62 -1.06 -0.64
C ALA A 49 5.79 0.03 -1.33
N VAL A 50 4.91 -0.38 -2.23
CA VAL A 50 3.97 0.54 -2.87
C VAL A 50 2.55 0.16 -2.60
N PHE A 51 1.81 1.20 -2.23
CA PHE A 51 0.40 1.17 -1.93
C PHE A 51 -0.32 1.98 -3.00
N LEU A 52 -1.01 1.26 -3.87
CA LEU A 52 -1.91 1.82 -4.87
C LEU A 52 -3.33 1.60 -4.39
N CYS A 53 -4.12 2.66 -4.31
CA CYS A 53 -5.47 2.59 -3.77
C CYS A 53 -6.46 3.33 -4.68
N ARG A 54 -7.72 2.87 -4.65
CA ARG A 54 -8.77 3.30 -5.58
C ARG A 54 -9.50 4.58 -5.16
N GLN A 55 -9.55 4.85 -3.86
CA GLN A 55 -10.45 5.87 -3.32
C GLN A 55 -10.00 7.28 -3.68
N THR A 56 -10.98 8.12 -4.03
CA THR A 56 -10.75 9.56 -4.21
C THR A 56 -10.54 10.23 -2.86
N ARG A 57 -9.99 11.44 -2.87
CA ARG A 57 -9.68 12.19 -1.65
C ARG A 57 -10.94 12.57 -0.86
N GLU A 58 -12.04 12.83 -1.55
CA GLU A 58 -13.31 13.29 -0.98
C GLU A 58 -14.19 12.13 -0.51
N GLN A 59 -13.86 10.89 -0.88
CA GLN A 59 -14.67 9.74 -0.56
C GLN A 59 -14.52 9.36 0.91
N GLU A 60 -15.60 9.44 1.69
CA GLU A 60 -15.62 8.99 3.07
C GLU A 60 -15.99 7.51 3.17
N THR A 61 -15.54 6.86 4.25
CA THR A 61 -15.93 5.48 4.55
C THR A 61 -17.39 5.49 4.99
N PRO A 62 -18.28 4.71 4.33
CA PRO A 62 -19.69 4.67 4.71
C PRO A 62 -19.88 4.27 6.17
N PRO A 63 -20.90 4.81 6.88
CA PRO A 63 -21.10 4.51 8.30
C PRO A 63 -21.43 3.03 8.57
N ASP A 64 -21.96 2.33 7.58
CA ASP A 64 -22.30 0.90 7.67
C ASP A 64 -21.08 -0.04 7.55
N PHE A 65 -19.91 0.50 7.20
CA PHE A 65 -18.69 -0.30 7.05
C PHE A 65 -18.08 -0.60 8.41
N PHE A 66 -17.81 -1.88 8.65
CA PHE A 66 -16.95 -2.28 9.78
C PHE A 66 -15.51 -1.87 9.49
N TYR A 67 -14.76 -1.54 10.55
CA TYR A 67 -13.35 -1.13 10.43
C TYR A 67 -12.44 -2.16 9.74
N PHE A 68 -12.81 -3.45 9.73
CA PHE A 68 -12.05 -4.51 9.04
C PHE A 68 -12.45 -4.72 7.57
N SER A 69 -13.47 -3.98 7.11
CA SER A 69 -13.92 -3.92 5.71
C SER A 69 -13.63 -2.58 5.07
N ASP A 70 -12.95 -1.68 5.80
CA ASP A 70 -12.55 -0.38 5.28
C ASP A 70 -11.46 -0.53 4.22
N TYR A 71 -11.43 0.40 3.28
CA TYR A 71 -10.41 0.46 2.26
C TYR A 71 -9.16 1.13 2.82
N GLU A 72 -8.00 0.57 2.51
CA GLU A 72 -6.73 1.27 2.72
C GLU A 72 -6.65 2.49 1.78
N ARG A 73 -5.90 3.51 2.22
CA ARG A 73 -5.76 4.79 1.51
C ARG A 73 -4.29 5.17 1.45
N HIS A 74 -3.74 5.40 0.26
CA HIS A 74 -2.34 5.83 0.10
C HIS A 74 -2.08 7.18 0.79
N ASN A 75 -3.08 8.06 0.81
CA ASN A 75 -3.03 9.34 1.53
C ASN A 75 -2.82 9.19 3.04
N ALA A 76 -3.39 8.13 3.64
CA ALA A 76 -3.27 7.90 5.08
C ALA A 76 -1.83 7.53 5.46
N GLU A 77 -1.16 6.73 4.64
CA GLU A 77 0.26 6.37 4.83
C GLU A 77 1.17 7.60 4.78
N ILE A 78 0.97 8.48 3.78
CA ILE A 78 1.72 9.73 3.64
C ILE A 78 1.46 10.63 4.86
N ALA A 79 0.19 10.84 5.22
CA ALA A 79 -0.19 11.69 6.33
C ALA A 79 0.34 11.17 7.68
N ALA A 80 0.28 9.85 7.91
CA ALA A 80 0.77 9.23 9.14
C ALA A 80 2.27 9.45 9.33
N PHE A 81 3.07 9.30 8.27
CA PHE A 81 4.51 9.59 8.32
C PHE A 81 4.78 11.06 8.67
N HIS A 82 4.12 12.00 8.00
CA HIS A 82 4.32 13.43 8.26
C HIS A 82 3.84 13.83 9.67
N LEU A 83 2.73 13.27 10.14
CA LEU A 83 2.21 13.52 11.48
C LEU A 83 3.14 12.96 12.57
N ASP A 84 3.63 11.72 12.41
CA ASP A 84 4.61 11.09 13.31
C ASP A 84 5.91 11.92 13.41
N ARG A 85 6.32 12.55 12.30
CA ARG A 85 7.46 13.47 12.26
C ARG A 85 7.19 14.78 12.98
N ILE A 86 6.00 15.37 12.81
CA ILE A 86 5.60 16.63 13.49
C ILE A 86 5.48 16.44 15.00
N LEU A 87 4.93 15.29 15.43
CA LEU A 87 4.82 14.90 16.84
C LEU A 87 6.16 14.41 17.43
N ASP A 88 7.23 14.41 16.63
CA ASP A 88 8.59 14.01 17.01
C ASP A 88 8.71 12.54 17.51
N PHE A 89 7.79 11.66 17.11
CA PHE A 89 7.80 10.24 17.49
C PHE A 89 8.85 9.43 16.70
N ARG A 90 8.95 9.66 15.38
CA ARG A 90 9.95 9.06 14.47
C ARG A 90 9.91 7.52 14.43
N ARG A 91 8.72 6.93 14.39
CA ARG A 91 8.49 5.48 14.41
C ARG A 91 8.00 4.92 13.08
N VAL A 92 7.46 5.77 12.22
CA VAL A 92 6.91 5.38 10.91
C VAL A 92 8.01 5.46 9.85
N PRO A 93 8.15 4.47 8.95
CA PRO A 93 9.10 4.55 7.85
C PRO A 93 8.80 5.77 6.94
N PRO A 94 9.81 6.34 6.26
CA PRO A 94 9.58 7.40 5.28
C PRO A 94 8.63 6.98 4.16
N VAL A 95 7.61 7.81 3.90
CA VAL A 95 6.61 7.60 2.85
C VAL A 95 6.50 8.84 1.96
N ALA A 96 6.45 8.65 0.65
CA ALA A 96 6.23 9.70 -0.34
C ALA A 96 5.13 9.32 -1.34
N GLY A 97 4.36 10.31 -1.80
CA GLY A 97 3.40 10.13 -2.90
C GLY A 97 4.10 10.19 -4.26
N ARG A 98 3.67 9.36 -5.20
CA ARG A 98 4.18 9.34 -6.58
C ARG A 98 3.07 8.99 -7.57
N LEU A 99 3.12 9.63 -8.73
CA LEU A 99 2.38 9.18 -9.91
C LEU A 99 3.21 8.11 -10.62
N VAL A 100 2.65 6.91 -10.72
CA VAL A 100 3.28 5.75 -11.34
C VAL A 100 2.63 5.51 -12.69
N ASN A 101 3.46 5.40 -13.74
CA ASN A 101 2.97 4.95 -15.04
C ASN A 101 2.79 3.42 -15.02
N MET A 102 1.55 2.96 -15.01
CA MET A 102 1.23 1.53 -14.88
C MET A 102 1.79 0.70 -16.04
N THR A 103 1.93 1.29 -17.22
CA THR A 103 2.47 0.60 -18.39
C THR A 103 3.96 0.38 -18.22
N ARG A 104 4.71 1.48 -18.15
CA ARG A 104 6.18 1.48 -18.21
C ARG A 104 6.83 1.07 -16.90
N GLU A 105 6.22 1.45 -15.78
CA GLU A 105 6.79 1.27 -14.46
C GLU A 105 6.21 0.08 -13.72
N ILE A 106 5.10 -0.51 -14.19
CA ILE A 106 4.52 -1.72 -13.58
C ILE A 106 4.50 -2.91 -14.53
N ARG A 107 3.66 -2.84 -15.56
CA ARG A 107 3.41 -3.95 -16.48
C ARG A 107 4.66 -4.40 -17.24
N ASP A 108 5.48 -3.48 -17.69
CA ASP A 108 6.63 -3.79 -18.56
C ASP A 108 7.87 -4.23 -17.75
N VAL A 109 7.92 -3.97 -16.44
CA VAL A 109 9.05 -4.31 -15.55
C VAL A 109 8.75 -5.49 -14.61
N THR A 110 7.49 -5.89 -14.46
CA THR A 110 7.13 -7.02 -13.60
C THR A 110 7.64 -8.33 -14.18
N ARG A 111 8.27 -9.15 -13.33
CA ARG A 111 8.64 -10.54 -13.67
C ARG A 111 7.57 -11.53 -13.24
N ASP A 112 6.58 -11.07 -12.46
CA ASP A 112 5.50 -11.90 -11.97
C ASP A 112 4.42 -12.07 -13.04
N LYS A 113 4.39 -13.28 -13.64
CA LYS A 113 3.40 -13.65 -14.65
C LYS A 113 1.97 -13.57 -14.15
N LYS A 114 1.73 -13.74 -12.84
CA LYS A 114 0.38 -13.67 -12.29
C LYS A 114 -0.11 -12.23 -12.30
N LEU A 115 0.68 -11.30 -11.76
CA LEU A 115 0.37 -9.88 -11.79
C LEU A 115 0.17 -9.38 -13.22
N TRP A 116 1.10 -9.73 -14.12
CA TRP A 116 1.04 -9.33 -15.52
C TRP A 116 -0.26 -9.75 -16.22
N ARG A 117 -0.80 -10.94 -15.91
CA ARG A 117 -2.06 -11.44 -16.49
C ARG A 117 -3.30 -10.69 -16.01
N THR A 118 -3.22 -9.95 -14.91
CA THR A 118 -4.37 -9.19 -14.37
C THR A 118 -4.58 -7.84 -15.05
N PHE A 119 -3.67 -7.43 -15.94
CA PHE A 119 -3.82 -6.20 -16.71
C PHE A 119 -4.85 -6.34 -17.82
N PHE A 120 -5.69 -5.33 -17.98
CA PHE A 120 -6.70 -5.25 -19.04
C PHE A 120 -6.98 -3.79 -19.41
N ILE A 121 -7.69 -3.60 -20.52
CA ILE A 121 -8.15 -2.27 -20.98
C ILE A 121 -9.65 -2.17 -20.66
N SER A 122 -10.03 -1.13 -19.93
CA SER A 122 -11.43 -0.84 -19.60
C SER A 122 -12.22 -0.37 -20.83
N PRO A 123 -13.57 -0.44 -20.81
CA PRO A 123 -14.41 0.11 -21.88
C PRO A 123 -14.19 1.61 -22.14
N ALA A 124 -13.68 2.35 -21.16
CA ALA A 124 -13.29 3.75 -21.27
C ALA A 124 -11.87 3.96 -21.81
N ASN A 125 -11.24 2.90 -22.35
CA ASN A 125 -9.88 2.89 -22.89
C ASN A 125 -8.77 3.27 -21.88
N ASN A 126 -9.02 3.07 -20.59
CA ASN A 126 -7.99 3.20 -19.54
C ASN A 126 -7.33 1.85 -19.28
N ILE A 127 -6.04 1.87 -18.95
CA ILE A 127 -5.32 0.69 -18.50
C ILE A 127 -5.70 0.42 -17.04
N CYS A 128 -6.01 -0.83 -16.74
CA CYS A 128 -6.39 -1.27 -15.40
C CYS A 128 -5.71 -2.59 -15.04
N PHE A 129 -5.58 -2.84 -13.74
CA PHE A 129 -5.18 -4.14 -13.21
C PHE A 129 -5.79 -4.34 -11.82
N TYR A 130 -5.90 -5.59 -11.36
CA TYR A 130 -6.49 -5.90 -10.06
C TYR A 130 -5.59 -6.76 -9.15
N GLY A 131 -4.46 -7.27 -9.65
CA GLY A 131 -3.50 -8.04 -8.86
C GLY A 131 -4.08 -9.34 -8.28
N GLU A 132 -3.37 -9.92 -7.30
CA GLU A 132 -3.79 -11.15 -6.60
C GLU A 132 -3.82 -10.89 -5.09
N CYS A 133 -5.01 -10.81 -4.51
CA CYS A 133 -5.21 -10.68 -3.07
C CYS A 133 -6.55 -11.28 -2.61
N SER A 134 -6.73 -11.44 -1.30
CA SER A 134 -7.91 -12.08 -0.72
C SER A 134 -9.15 -11.18 -0.67
N TYR A 135 -8.97 -9.85 -0.64
CA TYR A 135 -10.06 -8.88 -0.50
C TYR A 135 -9.99 -7.82 -1.59
N TYR A 136 -11.06 -7.70 -2.37
CA TYR A 136 -11.24 -6.67 -3.40
C TYR A 136 -10.20 -6.71 -4.54
N CYS A 137 -9.60 -7.87 -4.86
CA CYS A 137 -8.81 -8.08 -6.08
C CYS A 137 -9.62 -8.83 -7.15
N SER A 138 -10.57 -8.12 -7.76
CA SER A 138 -11.40 -8.61 -8.87
C SER A 138 -11.52 -7.55 -9.96
N THR A 139 -12.06 -7.92 -11.12
CA THR A 139 -12.30 -6.99 -12.23
C THR A 139 -13.20 -5.81 -11.84
N GLU A 140 -14.17 -6.03 -10.95
CA GLU A 140 -15.09 -5.01 -10.43
C GLU A 140 -14.38 -3.97 -9.54
N HIS A 141 -13.27 -4.37 -8.92
CA HIS A 141 -12.50 -3.57 -7.98
C HIS A 141 -11.12 -3.18 -8.53
N ALA A 142 -10.94 -3.28 -9.86
CA ALA A 142 -9.67 -2.98 -10.50
C ALA A 142 -9.23 -1.53 -10.26
N LEU A 143 -7.92 -1.36 -10.17
CA LEU A 143 -7.24 -0.08 -10.16
C LEU A 143 -7.06 0.35 -11.61
N CYS A 144 -7.56 1.54 -11.95
CA CYS A 144 -7.52 2.09 -13.29
C CYS A 144 -6.85 3.45 -13.28
N GLY A 145 -5.98 3.69 -14.26
CA GLY A 145 -5.36 4.99 -14.47
C GLY A 145 -6.20 5.91 -15.34
N LYS A 146 -5.65 7.10 -15.60
CA LYS A 146 -6.27 8.13 -16.46
C LYS A 146 -5.25 8.78 -17.39
N PRO A 147 -4.95 8.21 -18.57
CA PRO A 147 -5.35 6.87 -19.05
C PRO A 147 -4.45 5.73 -18.52
N ASP A 148 -3.18 6.00 -18.21
CA ASP A 148 -2.18 4.99 -17.83
C ASP A 148 -1.36 5.36 -16.58
N GLN A 149 -1.66 6.50 -15.93
CA GLN A 149 -1.04 6.92 -14.68
C GLN A 149 -1.99 6.70 -13.50
N ILE A 150 -1.40 6.28 -12.37
CA ILE A 150 -2.10 6.11 -11.10
C ILE A 150 -1.27 6.73 -9.96
N GLU A 151 -1.96 7.38 -9.02
CA GLU A 151 -1.33 7.91 -7.81
C GLU A 151 -1.24 6.82 -6.74
N GLY A 152 -0.12 6.79 -6.02
CA GLY A 152 0.01 5.97 -4.82
C GLY A 152 1.12 6.43 -3.90
N SER A 153 1.29 5.71 -2.80
CA SER A 153 2.31 6.00 -1.79
C SER A 153 3.40 4.94 -1.80
N LEU A 154 4.65 5.39 -1.84
CA LEU A 154 5.83 4.56 -1.67
C LEU A 154 6.35 4.69 -0.26
N ALA A 155 6.47 3.56 0.43
CA ALA A 155 7.08 3.46 1.75
C ALA A 155 8.46 2.82 1.66
N ALA A 156 9.42 3.38 2.39
CA ALA A 156 10.72 2.78 2.64
C ALA A 156 10.54 1.41 3.31
N PHE A 157 11.11 0.36 2.72
CA PHE A 157 11.04 -0.96 3.31
C PHE A 157 11.97 -1.05 4.52
N LEU A 158 11.51 -1.74 5.57
CA LEU A 158 12.36 -2.02 6.72
C LEU A 158 13.42 -3.05 6.36
N PRO A 159 14.57 -3.07 7.06
CA PRO A 159 15.61 -4.07 6.82
C PRO A 159 15.07 -5.50 6.87
N ASP A 160 15.73 -6.39 6.13
CA ASP A 160 15.40 -7.80 6.07
C ASP A 160 15.38 -8.43 7.47
N LEU A 161 14.47 -9.38 7.69
CA LEU A 161 14.33 -10.08 8.96
C LEU A 161 15.57 -10.90 9.36
N SER A 162 16.40 -11.28 8.38
CA SER A 162 17.71 -11.91 8.58
C SER A 162 18.73 -10.96 9.22
N LEU A 163 18.68 -9.66 8.88
CA LEU A 163 19.54 -8.63 9.45
C LEU A 163 18.98 -8.07 10.77
N ALA A 164 17.67 -7.80 10.79
CA ALA A 164 16.98 -7.21 11.93
C ALA A 164 15.70 -7.99 12.26
N LYS A 165 15.79 -8.88 13.24
CA LYS A 165 14.65 -9.67 13.72
C LYS A 165 13.59 -8.74 14.33
N ARG A 166 12.34 -8.91 13.91
CA ARG A 166 11.19 -8.15 14.43
C ARG A 166 10.31 -9.05 15.28
N LYS A 167 9.79 -8.50 16.39
CA LYS A 167 8.84 -9.18 17.26
C LYS A 167 7.45 -8.58 17.09
N THR A 168 6.47 -9.44 16.85
CA THR A 168 5.06 -9.05 16.74
C THR A 168 4.38 -9.22 18.08
N TRP A 169 3.80 -8.14 18.60
CA TRP A 169 3.09 -8.14 19.87
C TRP A 169 1.59 -7.94 19.63
N ARG A 170 0.76 -8.66 20.40
CA ARG A 170 -0.69 -8.47 20.35
C ARG A 170 -1.07 -7.28 21.23
N ASN A 171 -1.62 -6.24 20.62
CA ASN A 171 -2.13 -5.07 21.35
C ASN A 171 -3.24 -5.50 22.34
N PRO A 172 -3.15 -5.13 23.64
CA PRO A 172 -4.21 -5.39 24.63
C PRO A 172 -5.58 -4.81 24.25
N TRP A 173 -5.61 -3.70 23.51
CA TRP A 173 -6.83 -3.03 23.02
C TRP A 173 -7.19 -3.43 21.58
N ARG A 174 -6.68 -4.57 21.10
CA ARG A 174 -7.04 -5.09 19.77
C ARG A 174 -8.54 -5.37 19.71
N ARG A 175 -9.18 -4.86 18.64
CA ARG A 175 -10.61 -5.04 18.39
C ARG A 175 -11.02 -6.44 17.89
N SER A 176 -12.32 -6.76 17.95
CA SER A 176 -12.86 -8.06 17.57
C SER A 176 -13.37 -8.05 16.13
N TYR A 177 -12.74 -8.85 15.29
CA TYR A 177 -13.01 -8.94 13.84
C TYR A 177 -14.27 -9.76 13.52
N HIS A 178 -15.32 -9.62 14.33
CA HIS A 178 -16.57 -10.36 14.22
C HIS A 178 -17.77 -9.41 14.40
N LYS A 179 -18.68 -9.42 13.42
CA LYS A 179 -19.86 -8.52 13.38
C LYS A 179 -20.78 -8.62 14.61
N ARG A 180 -20.83 -9.79 15.26
CA ARG A 180 -21.78 -10.09 16.36
C ARG A 180 -21.13 -10.11 17.74
N LYS A 181 -19.79 -10.07 17.82
CA LYS A 181 -19.07 -10.19 19.10
C LYS A 181 -18.75 -8.79 19.60
N LYS A 182 -19.26 -8.44 20.78
CA LYS A 182 -18.85 -7.22 21.50
C LYS A 182 -17.63 -7.52 22.37
N GLU A 183 -16.76 -6.54 22.53
CA GLU A 183 -15.56 -6.66 23.35
C GLU A 183 -15.75 -6.12 24.76
N ARG A 184 -14.85 -6.55 25.65
CA ARG A 184 -14.83 -6.11 27.06
C ARG A 184 -14.46 -4.64 27.25
N TYR A 185 -13.66 -4.06 26.36
CA TYR A 185 -13.10 -2.71 26.51
C TYR A 185 -13.36 -1.88 25.24
N GLY A 186 -14.64 -1.63 24.94
CA GLY A 186 -15.01 -0.90 23.72
C GLY A 186 -16.50 -0.60 23.55
N SER A 187 -17.27 -0.61 24.63
CA SER A 187 -18.64 -0.07 24.63
C SER A 187 -18.56 1.45 24.79
N CYS A 188 -18.55 2.17 23.68
CA CYS A 188 -19.21 3.47 23.61
C CYS A 188 -20.52 3.25 22.84
#